data_AF-A0A0B6YI23-F1
#
_entry.id   AF-A0A0B6YI23-F1
#
_cell.length_a   1.000
_cell.length_b   1.000
_cell.length_c   1.000
_cell.angle_alpha   90.00
_cell.angle_beta   90.00
_cell.angle_gamma   90.00
#
_symmetry.space_group_name_H-M   'P 1'
#
loop_
_entity.id
_entity.type
_entity.pdbx_description
1 polymer ?
#
loop_
_entity_poly.entity_id
_entity_poly.type
_entity_poly.pdbx_seq_one_letter_code
_entity_poly.pdbx_strand_id
1 'polypeptide(L)'
;AEIFWSLFGVDMNSVLDTQPPDTWDSFPLFQLLNDYLRTDENLCNGSFHQQIRDAFAPQVVRYVDLMESSIAQSIHKGFEREKWDPQGNGCSTSEDMLWKLDALQSFIRDLHWPEE
;
A
#
# COMPACT_ATOMS: atom_id res chain seq x y z
N ALA A 1 -1.40 11.66 -26.22
CA ALA A 1 -1.33 10.77 -25.04
C ALA A 1 -2.43 11.09 -24.03
N GLU A 2 -2.66 12.37 -23.69
CA GLU A 2 -3.66 12.76 -22.67
C GLU A 2 -5.08 12.20 -22.87
N ILE A 3 -5.61 12.19 -24.09
CA ILE A 3 -6.96 11.64 -24.37
C ILE A 3 -7.06 10.15 -24.04
N PHE A 4 -5.99 9.39 -24.30
CA PHE A 4 -5.97 7.96 -23.97
C PHE A 4 -6.00 7.75 -22.46
N TRP A 5 -5.16 8.50 -21.74
CA TRP A 5 -5.07 8.42 -20.29
C TRP A 5 -6.35 8.89 -19.58
N SER A 6 -7.03 9.90 -20.10
CA SER A 6 -8.31 10.34 -19.54
C SER A 6 -9.40 9.29 -19.70
N LEU A 7 -9.50 8.64 -20.86
CA LEU A 7 -10.45 7.54 -21.08
C LEU A 7 -10.11 6.34 -20.18
N PHE A 8 -8.84 5.94 -20.14
CA PHE A 8 -8.38 4.86 -19.27
C PHE A 8 -8.68 5.15 -17.79
N GLY A 9 -8.48 6.39 -17.33
CA GLY A 9 -8.75 6.77 -15.95
C GLY A 9 -10.21 6.69 -15.55
N VAL A 10 -11.13 6.99 -16.47
CA VAL A 10 -12.59 6.82 -16.24
C VAL A 10 -12.92 5.34 -16.03
N ASP A 11 -12.46 4.47 -16.92
CA ASP A 11 -12.73 3.03 -16.84
C ASP A 11 -12.07 2.42 -15.58
N MET A 12 -10.83 2.82 -15.28
CA MET A 12 -10.12 2.38 -14.08
C MET A 12 -10.88 2.73 -12.81
N ASN A 13 -11.32 3.98 -12.65
CA ASN A 13 -12.09 4.41 -11.47
C ASN A 13 -13.39 3.63 -11.34
N SER A 14 -14.11 3.40 -12.47
CA SER A 14 -15.32 2.60 -12.45
C SER A 14 -15.09 1.17 -11.94
N VAL A 15 -13.91 0.58 -12.21
CA VAL A 15 -13.55 -0.75 -11.69
C VAL A 15 -13.16 -0.68 -10.22
N LEU A 16 -12.35 0.31 -9.82
CA LEU A 16 -11.93 0.51 -8.43
C LEU A 16 -13.12 0.74 -7.49
N ASP A 17 -14.14 1.48 -7.94
CA ASP A 17 -15.37 1.74 -7.17
C ASP A 17 -16.20 0.47 -6.90
N THR A 18 -15.97 -0.61 -7.65
CA THR A 18 -16.66 -1.88 -7.45
C THR A 18 -15.91 -2.84 -6.53
N GLN A 19 -14.69 -2.49 -6.11
CA GLN A 19 -13.90 -3.35 -5.25
C GLN A 19 -14.51 -3.45 -3.85
N PRO A 20 -14.49 -4.64 -3.23
CA PRO A 20 -14.92 -4.78 -1.83
C PRO A 20 -14.05 -3.92 -0.90
N PRO A 21 -14.59 -3.45 0.25
CA PRO A 21 -13.80 -2.70 1.22
C PRO A 21 -12.65 -3.55 1.78
N ASP A 22 -11.57 -2.87 2.16
CA ASP A 22 -10.35 -3.47 2.73
C ASP A 22 -9.75 -4.58 1.82
N THR A 23 -9.84 -4.41 0.49
CA THR A 23 -9.15 -5.24 -0.51
C THR A 23 -8.04 -4.45 -1.20
N TRP A 24 -6.91 -5.10 -1.43
CA TRP A 24 -5.65 -4.44 -1.81
C TRP A 24 -5.05 -4.98 -3.11
N ASP A 25 -5.79 -5.83 -3.82
CA ASP A 25 -5.35 -6.52 -5.06
C ASP A 25 -5.05 -5.55 -6.21
N SER A 26 -5.49 -4.30 -6.10
CA SER A 26 -5.24 -3.23 -7.07
C SER A 26 -3.93 -2.47 -6.84
N PHE A 27 -3.22 -2.67 -5.73
CA PHE A 27 -1.94 -1.98 -5.50
C PHE A 27 -0.85 -2.26 -6.55
N PRO A 28 -0.71 -3.48 -7.11
CA PRO A 28 0.21 -3.71 -8.22
C PRO A 28 -0.10 -2.85 -9.46
N LEU A 29 -1.37 -2.51 -9.70
CA LEU A 29 -1.75 -1.60 -10.78
C LEU A 29 -1.25 -0.19 -10.50
N PHE A 30 -1.42 0.31 -9.27
CA PHE A 30 -0.86 1.60 -8.88
C PHE A 30 0.65 1.63 -9.05
N GLN A 31 1.37 0.62 -8.55
CA GLN A 31 2.84 0.55 -8.66
C GLN A 31 3.30 0.61 -10.12
N LEU A 32 2.69 -0.20 -10.99
CA LEU A 32 2.99 -0.23 -12.42
C LEU A 32 2.78 1.14 -13.08
N LEU A 33 1.63 1.77 -12.83
CA LEU A 33 1.29 3.06 -13.42
C LEU A 33 2.16 4.19 -12.87
N ASN A 34 2.36 4.24 -11.56
CA ASN A 34 3.20 5.25 -10.91
C ASN A 34 4.64 5.16 -11.40
N ASP A 35 5.18 3.94 -11.52
CA ASP A 35 6.52 3.70 -12.04
C ASP A 35 6.68 4.13 -13.50
N TYR A 36 5.68 3.84 -14.33
CA TYR A 36 5.67 4.32 -15.70
C TYR A 36 5.61 5.85 -15.76
N LEU A 37 4.64 6.46 -15.09
CA LEU A 37 4.35 7.89 -15.18
C LEU A 37 5.45 8.76 -14.56
N ARG A 38 6.14 8.31 -13.50
CA ARG A 38 7.23 9.08 -12.88
C ARG A 38 8.48 9.19 -13.75
N THR A 39 8.67 8.26 -14.69
CA THR A 39 9.84 8.22 -15.58
C THR A 39 9.66 8.99 -16.88
N ASP A 40 8.42 9.35 -17.23
CA ASP A 40 8.09 10.10 -18.44
C ASP A 40 7.92 11.60 -18.13
N GLU A 41 8.79 12.45 -18.67
CA GLU A 41 8.77 13.91 -18.40
C GLU A 41 7.47 14.60 -18.81
N ASN A 42 6.72 14.07 -19.77
CA ASN A 42 5.46 14.68 -20.23
C ASN A 42 4.25 14.23 -19.41
N LEU A 43 4.37 13.11 -18.70
CA LEU A 43 3.27 12.52 -17.92
C LEU A 43 3.50 12.63 -16.41
N CYS A 44 4.75 12.81 -15.98
CA CYS A 44 5.10 13.00 -14.59
C CYS A 44 4.40 14.25 -14.05
N ASN A 45 3.68 14.09 -12.93
CA ASN A 45 2.85 15.12 -12.32
C ASN A 45 1.74 15.71 -13.22
N GLY A 46 1.43 15.07 -14.36
CA GLY A 46 0.31 15.43 -15.23
C GLY A 46 -1.05 15.09 -14.61
N SER A 47 -2.13 15.49 -15.29
CA SER A 47 -3.50 15.34 -14.77
C SER A 47 -3.88 13.89 -14.43
N PHE A 48 -3.55 12.94 -15.30
CA PHE A 48 -3.81 11.52 -15.02
C PHE A 48 -2.95 11.00 -13.86
N HIS A 49 -1.69 11.43 -13.76
CA HIS A 49 -0.81 11.01 -12.66
C HIS A 49 -1.35 11.51 -11.31
N GLN A 50 -1.90 12.72 -11.25
CA GLN A 50 -2.60 13.22 -10.06
C GLN A 50 -3.87 12.40 -9.77
N GLN A 51 -4.68 12.12 -10.80
CA GLN A 51 -5.90 11.32 -10.66
C GLN A 51 -5.61 9.92 -10.07
N ILE A 52 -4.54 9.23 -10.50
CA ILE A 52 -4.21 7.91 -9.95
C ILE A 52 -3.80 8.01 -8.48
N ARG A 53 -3.08 9.08 -8.09
CA ARG A 53 -2.66 9.30 -6.70
C ARG A 53 -3.88 9.53 -5.83
N ASP A 54 -4.80 10.38 -6.27
CA ASP A 54 -6.03 10.68 -5.54
C ASP A 54 -6.93 9.44 -5.38
N ALA A 55 -7.02 8.60 -6.42
CA ALA A 55 -7.82 7.38 -6.37
C ALA A 55 -7.28 6.34 -5.37
N PHE A 56 -5.96 6.21 -5.26
CA PHE A 56 -5.32 5.20 -4.41
C PHE A 56 -4.94 5.72 -3.01
N ALA A 57 -4.81 7.02 -2.80
CA ALA A 57 -4.46 7.63 -1.51
C ALA A 57 -5.31 7.11 -0.33
N PRO A 58 -6.65 7.10 -0.37
CA PRO A 58 -7.45 6.61 0.76
C PRO A 58 -7.22 5.11 1.05
N GLN A 59 -6.96 4.31 0.01
CA GLN A 59 -6.70 2.88 0.15
C GLN A 59 -5.33 2.61 0.79
N VAL A 60 -4.30 3.34 0.34
CA VAL A 60 -2.94 3.26 0.90
C VAL A 60 -2.94 3.65 2.38
N VAL A 61 -3.57 4.79 2.73
CA VAL A 61 -3.69 5.24 4.12
C VAL A 61 -4.40 4.18 4.97
N ARG A 62 -5.55 3.68 4.49
CA ARG A 62 -6.31 2.65 5.20
C ARG A 62 -5.50 1.37 5.43
N TYR A 63 -4.74 0.92 4.44
CA TYR A 63 -3.87 -0.25 4.59
C TYR A 63 -2.78 -0.03 5.66
N VAL A 64 -2.11 1.12 5.62
CA VAL A 64 -1.06 1.50 6.59
C VAL A 64 -1.65 1.55 8.00
N ASP A 65 -2.80 2.20 8.19
CA ASP A 65 -3.47 2.31 9.51
C ASP A 65 -3.83 0.92 10.08
N LEU A 66 -4.31 0.01 9.23
CA LEU A 66 -4.64 -1.36 9.64
C LEU A 66 -3.40 -2.17 10.00
N MET A 67 -2.32 -2.03 9.24
CA MET A 67 -1.04 -2.68 9.53
C MET A 67 -0.43 -2.14 10.83
N GLU A 68 -0.44 -0.82 11.03
CA GLU A 68 0.00 -0.18 12.27
C GLU A 68 -0.81 -0.69 13.47
N SER A 69 -2.13 -0.74 13.34
CA SER A 69 -3.02 -1.27 14.37
C SER A 69 -2.71 -2.74 14.69
N SER A 70 -2.44 -3.57 13.67
CA SER A 70 -2.08 -4.98 13.82
C SER A 70 -0.75 -5.16 14.56
N ILE A 71 0.26 -4.34 14.22
CA ILE A 71 1.56 -4.32 14.89
C ILE A 71 1.41 -3.87 16.35
N ALA A 72 0.68 -2.78 16.60
CA ALA A 72 0.41 -2.29 17.94
C ALA A 72 -0.31 -3.35 18.79
N GLN A 73 -1.24 -4.11 18.21
CA GLN A 73 -1.90 -5.21 18.92
C GLN A 73 -0.96 -6.37 19.24
N SER A 74 -0.03 -6.73 18.34
CA SER A 74 1.02 -7.71 18.65
C SER A 74 1.84 -7.27 19.87
N ILE A 75 2.15 -5.98 20.00
CA ILE A 75 2.87 -5.43 21.16
C ILE A 75 2.03 -5.51 22.45
N HIS A 76 0.79 -4.99 22.41
CA HIS A 76 -0.02 -4.85 23.63
C HIS A 76 -0.62 -6.16 24.12
N LYS A 77 -1.04 -7.04 23.21
CA LYS A 77 -1.79 -8.28 23.55
C LYS A 77 -1.03 -9.55 23.21
N GLY A 78 -0.15 -9.50 22.21
CA GLY A 78 0.64 -10.67 21.81
C GLY A 78 1.61 -11.06 22.91
N PHE A 79 2.41 -10.11 23.41
CA PHE A 79 3.39 -10.38 24.47
C PHE A 79 2.77 -10.77 25.82
N GLU A 80 1.57 -10.29 26.14
CA GLU A 80 0.84 -10.73 27.33
C GLU A 80 0.51 -12.23 27.30
N ARG A 81 0.34 -12.80 26.11
CA ARG A 81 -0.07 -14.20 25.88
C ARG A 81 1.07 -15.07 25.35
N GLU A 82 2.27 -14.52 25.26
CA GLU A 82 3.43 -15.19 24.69
C GLU A 82 3.91 -16.32 25.60
N LYS A 83 4.30 -17.44 24.98
CA LYS A 83 4.83 -18.62 25.68
C LYS A 83 6.33 -18.55 25.91
N TRP A 84 7.01 -17.63 25.21
CA TRP A 84 8.45 -17.41 25.27
C TRP A 84 9.25 -18.62 24.77
N ASP A 85 8.62 -19.45 23.93
CA ASP A 85 9.30 -20.50 23.19
C ASP A 85 10.22 -19.84 22.15
N PRO A 86 11.50 -20.29 22.04
CA PRO A 86 12.43 -19.70 21.10
C PRO A 86 11.99 -19.99 19.66
N GLN A 87 11.86 -18.94 18.87
CA GLN A 87 11.55 -19.01 17.44
C GLN A 87 12.48 -18.04 16.69
N GLY A 88 13.35 -18.57 15.84
CA GLY A 88 14.34 -17.76 15.13
C GLY A 88 15.30 -17.06 16.10
N ASN A 89 15.32 -15.73 16.05
CA ASN A 89 16.12 -14.88 16.92
C ASN A 89 15.32 -14.30 18.10
N GLY A 90 14.05 -14.66 18.23
CA GLY A 90 13.16 -14.17 19.28
C GLY A 90 12.12 -15.20 19.71
N CYS A 91 10.87 -14.77 19.82
CA CYS A 91 9.69 -15.59 20.10
C CYS A 91 8.65 -15.45 18.98
N SER A 92 7.57 -16.24 19.05
CA SER A 92 6.53 -16.23 18.03
C SER A 92 5.93 -14.84 17.77
N THR A 93 5.59 -14.09 18.83
CA THR A 93 5.04 -12.73 18.71
C THR A 93 6.03 -11.75 18.11
N SER A 94 7.31 -11.81 18.49
CA SER A 94 8.31 -10.89 17.94
C SER A 94 8.59 -11.17 16.47
N GLU A 95 8.63 -12.44 16.05
CA GLU A 95 8.84 -12.81 14.65
C GLU A 95 7.63 -12.39 13.78
N ASP A 96 6.38 -12.59 14.25
CA ASP A 96 5.18 -12.09 13.56
C ASP A 96 5.18 -10.55 13.44
N MET A 97 5.51 -9.85 14.51
CA MET A 97 5.60 -8.39 14.52
C MET A 97 6.66 -7.87 13.55
N LEU A 98 7.86 -8.48 13.55
CA LEU A 98 8.95 -8.10 12.65
C LEU A 98 8.58 -8.39 11.19
N TRP A 99 7.92 -9.52 10.91
CA TRP A 99 7.40 -9.82 9.59
C TRP A 99 6.40 -8.76 9.10
N LYS A 100 5.44 -8.34 9.96
CA LYS A 100 4.47 -7.27 9.61
C LYS A 100 5.17 -5.95 9.31
N LEU A 101 6.19 -5.61 10.10
CA LEU A 101 6.99 -4.39 9.90
C LEU A 101 7.76 -4.43 8.58
N ASP A 102 8.42 -5.53 8.27
CA ASP A 102 9.16 -5.69 7.01
C ASP A 102 8.23 -5.65 5.79
N ALA A 103 7.07 -6.31 5.90
CA ALA A 103 6.03 -6.26 4.86
C ALA A 103 5.53 -4.83 4.62
N LEU A 104 5.24 -4.08 5.69
CA LEU A 104 4.79 -2.68 5.59
C LEU A 104 5.87 -1.77 5.02
N GLN A 105 7.12 -1.92 5.46
CA GLN A 105 8.25 -1.15 4.95
C GLN A 105 8.49 -1.42 3.46
N SER A 106 8.45 -2.69 3.05
CA SER A 106 8.57 -3.07 1.65
C SER A 106 7.43 -2.51 0.82
N PHE A 107 6.20 -2.60 1.31
CA PHE A 107 5.03 -2.00 0.65
C PHE A 107 5.21 -0.49 0.42
N ILE A 108 5.54 0.27 1.46
CA ILE A 108 5.69 1.73 1.37
C ILE A 108 6.82 2.10 0.39
N ARG A 109 7.95 1.41 0.47
CA ARG A 109 9.10 1.63 -0.42
C ARG A 109 8.73 1.39 -1.89
N ASP A 110 8.12 0.26 -2.16
CA ASP A 110 7.84 -0.20 -3.53
C ASP A 110 6.69 0.59 -4.17
N LEU A 111 5.92 1.34 -3.38
CA LEU A 111 4.87 2.24 -3.85
C LEU A 111 5.45 3.46 -4.62
N HIS A 112 6.71 3.84 -4.34
CA HIS A 112 7.32 5.08 -4.83
C HIS A 112 6.38 6.29 -4.70
N TRP A 113 5.75 6.42 -3.53
CA TRP A 113 4.82 7.51 -3.28
C TRP A 113 5.55 8.86 -3.47
N PRO A 114 4.97 9.83 -4.18
CA PRO A 114 5.63 11.11 -4.41
C PRO A 114 5.78 11.85 -3.08
N GLU A 115 6.99 12.30 -2.78
CA GLU A 115 7.22 13.25 -1.70
C GLU A 115 6.62 14.63 -2.05
N GLU A 116 6.14 15.37 -1.05
CA GLU A 116 5.68 16.76 -1.19
C GLU A 116 6.84 17.73 -1.50
#